data_AF-A0A4R3MGY0-F1
#
_entry.id   AF-A0A4R3MGY0-F1
#
_cell.length_a   1.000
_cell.length_b   1.000
_cell.length_c   1.000
_cell.angle_alpha   90.00
_cell.angle_beta   90.00
_cell.angle_gamma   90.00
#
_symmetry.space_group_name_H-M   'P 1'
#
loop_
_entity.id
_entity.type
_entity.pdbx_description
1 polymer ?
#
loop_
_entity_poly.entity_id
_entity_poly.type
_entity_poly.pdbx_seq_one_letter_code
_entity_poly.pdbx_strand_id
1 'polypeptide(L)'
;MKYQDVDKNIERISRYTKSKYIIKKILLQRFLVLGILLIGINLLFDLQDIRTKEFIYVSIIKIIIILLLGIIVGNFEWNLFVSLKNYEISLSKIRYRFILNMGILSWGLPIGIANMEYPVKSILNNGVHLLIWIIAGIFFGTSMWLVVSDEFKKHLDSNYNI
;
A
#
# COMPACT_ATOMS: atom_id res chain seq x y z
N MET A 1 -1.92 -16.62 2.06
CA MET A 1 -0.61 -16.02 2.39
C MET A 1 -0.52 -15.96 3.91
N LYS A 2 0.15 -16.91 4.57
CA LYS A 2 0.38 -16.84 6.02
C LYS A 2 1.21 -15.58 6.27
N TYR A 3 0.65 -14.59 6.96
CA TYR A 3 1.48 -13.56 7.55
C TYR A 3 2.46 -14.32 8.45
N GLN A 4 3.73 -14.30 8.08
CA GLN A 4 4.76 -14.90 8.91
C GLN A 4 4.79 -14.09 10.20
N ASP A 5 4.81 -14.79 11.32
CA ASP A 5 5.12 -14.32 12.68
C ASP A 5 5.62 -12.86 12.73
N VAL A 6 4.85 -11.96 13.35
CA VAL A 6 5.14 -10.53 13.45
C VAL A 6 6.59 -10.30 13.90
N ASP A 7 7.07 -11.13 14.83
CA ASP A 7 8.45 -11.15 15.31
C ASP A 7 9.46 -11.41 14.19
N LYS A 8 9.22 -12.43 13.37
CA LYS A 8 10.08 -12.76 12.22
C LYS A 8 10.12 -11.65 11.19
N ASN A 9 9.01 -10.93 11.00
CA ASN A 9 8.98 -9.78 10.10
C ASN A 9 9.77 -8.60 10.68
N ILE A 10 9.60 -8.28 11.96
CA ILE A 10 10.38 -7.24 12.65
C ILE A 10 11.88 -7.55 12.56
N GLU A 11 12.28 -8.79 12.85
CA GLU A 11 13.66 -9.23 12.79
C GLU A 11 14.22 -9.11 11.36
N ARG A 12 13.47 -9.57 10.34
CA ARG A 12 13.87 -9.45 8.93
C ARG A 12 14.04 -7.99 8.52
N ILE A 13 13.16 -7.11 8.95
CA ILE A 13 13.17 -5.69 8.58
C ILE A 13 14.30 -4.95 9.28
N SER A 14 14.62 -5.32 10.52
CA SER A 14 15.71 -4.74 11.31
C SER A 14 17.09 -4.91 10.66
N ARG A 15 17.27 -5.86 9.73
CA ARG A 15 18.52 -6.08 8.99
C ARG A 15 18.75 -5.05 7.88
N TYR A 16 17.74 -4.26 7.52
CA TYR A 16 17.85 -3.24 6.48
C TYR A 16 18.03 -1.86 7.09
N THR A 17 18.71 -0.97 6.37
CA THR A 17 18.57 0.47 6.65
C THR A 17 17.22 0.95 6.10
N LYS A 18 16.64 2.00 6.70
CA LYS A 18 15.36 2.59 6.27
C LYS A 18 15.30 2.80 4.75
N SER A 19 16.31 3.43 4.16
CA SER A 19 16.35 3.68 2.71
C SER A 19 16.42 2.39 1.89
N LYS A 20 17.21 1.40 2.33
CA LYS A 20 17.28 0.10 1.63
C LYS A 20 15.95 -0.65 1.70
N TYR A 21 15.24 -0.56 2.83
CA TYR A 21 13.91 -1.13 2.98
C TYR A 21 12.92 -0.49 2.01
N ILE A 22 12.81 0.84 2.03
CA ILE A 22 11.89 1.59 1.18
C ILE A 22 12.17 1.32 -0.30
N ILE A 23 13.42 1.42 -0.73
CA ILE A 23 13.76 1.22 -2.15
C ILE A 23 13.53 -0.24 -2.57
N LYS A 24 14.15 -1.21 -1.87
CA LYS A 24 14.17 -2.60 -2.34
C LYS A 24 12.86 -3.33 -2.11
N LYS A 25 12.24 -3.17 -0.93
CA LYS A 25 11.02 -3.90 -0.57
C LYS A 25 9.77 -3.18 -1.01
N ILE A 26 9.70 -1.87 -0.82
CA ILE A 26 8.46 -1.13 -1.06
C ILE A 26 8.38 -0.68 -2.51
N LEU A 27 9.37 0.06 -3.01
CA LEU A 27 9.34 0.56 -4.38
C LEU A 27 9.49 -0.55 -5.41
N LEU A 28 10.60 -1.28 -5.39
CA LEU A 28 10.91 -2.26 -6.44
C LEU A 28 10.02 -3.50 -6.39
N GLN A 29 9.81 -4.08 -5.21
CA GLN A 29 9.10 -5.36 -5.09
C GLN A 29 7.57 -5.22 -5.00
N ARG A 30 7.05 -4.10 -4.50
CA ARG A 30 5.60 -3.91 -4.32
C ARG A 30 5.03 -2.90 -5.31
N PHE A 31 5.45 -1.64 -5.24
CA PHE A 31 4.79 -0.57 -6.00
C PHE A 31 5.12 -0.57 -7.49
N LEU A 32 6.33 -0.93 -7.89
CA LEU A 32 6.70 -1.08 -9.30
C LEU A 32 5.92 -2.24 -9.95
N VAL A 33 5.91 -3.40 -9.28
CA VAL A 33 5.14 -4.58 -9.73
C VAL A 33 3.65 -4.26 -9.81
N LEU A 34 3.09 -3.62 -8.77
CA LEU A 34 1.69 -3.20 -8.74
C LEU A 34 1.37 -2.21 -9.85
N GLY A 35 2.21 -1.20 -10.08
CA GLY A 35 2.02 -0.22 -11.15
C GLY A 35 1.99 -0.87 -12.53
N ILE A 36 2.94 -1.77 -12.81
CA ILE A 36 2.99 -2.52 -14.08
C ILE A 36 1.74 -3.39 -14.25
N LEU A 37 1.32 -4.11 -13.21
CA LEU A 37 0.14 -4.97 -13.25
C LEU A 37 -1.14 -4.17 -13.52
N LEU A 38 -1.34 -3.05 -12.81
CA LEU A 38 -2.54 -2.24 -12.97
C LEU A 38 -2.65 -1.62 -14.37
N ILE A 39 -1.52 -1.21 -14.95
CA ILE A 39 -1.48 -0.71 -16.33
C ILE A 39 -1.72 -1.83 -17.34
N GLY A 40 -1.15 -3.01 -17.10
CA GLY A 40 -1.40 -4.20 -17.92
C GLY A 40 -2.89 -4.58 -17.93
N ILE A 41 -3.56 -4.50 -16.77
CA ILE A 41 -5.01 -4.73 -16.67
C ILE A 41 -5.79 -3.69 -17.48
N ASN A 42 -5.47 -2.40 -17.32
CA ASN A 42 -6.14 -1.34 -18.09
C ASN A 42 -5.94 -1.52 -19.60
N LEU A 43 -4.76 -1.94 -20.05
CA LEU A 43 -4.50 -2.25 -21.46
C LEU A 43 -5.43 -3.34 -22.01
N LEU A 44 -5.77 -4.36 -21.21
CA LEU A 44 -6.66 -5.45 -21.65
C LEU A 44 -8.10 -4.98 -21.83
N PHE A 45 -8.55 -4.02 -21.01
CA PHE A 45 -9.93 -3.51 -21.07
C PHE A 45 -10.10 -2.38 -22.10
N ASP A 46 -9.02 -1.69 -22.49
CA ASP A 46 -9.06 -0.51 -23.37
C ASP A 46 -8.60 -0.82 -24.82
N LEU A 47 -8.65 -2.09 -25.24
CA LEU A 47 -8.20 -2.54 -26.57
C LEU A 47 -9.02 -1.97 -27.76
N GLN A 48 -10.05 -1.16 -27.52
CA GLN A 48 -10.95 -0.66 -28.57
C GLN A 48 -10.63 0.73 -29.13
N ASP A 49 -9.84 1.59 -28.46
CA ASP A 49 -9.52 2.94 -28.95
C ASP A 49 -8.04 3.29 -28.71
N ILE A 50 -7.15 2.64 -29.47
CA ILE A 50 -5.69 2.78 -29.26
C ILE A 50 -5.19 4.12 -29.84
N ARG A 51 -5.42 5.22 -29.13
CA ARG A 51 -4.57 6.42 -29.20
C ARG A 51 -3.24 6.16 -28.49
N THR A 52 -2.39 5.36 -29.13
CA THR A 52 -1.13 4.78 -28.59
C THR A 52 -0.26 5.79 -27.82
N LYS A 53 -0.08 7.01 -28.34
CA LYS A 53 0.85 7.98 -27.74
C LYS A 53 0.34 8.61 -26.44
N GLU A 54 -0.94 8.98 -26.40
CA GLU A 54 -1.55 9.57 -25.20
C GLU A 54 -1.63 8.53 -24.08
N PHE A 55 -1.99 7.28 -24.43
CA PHE A 55 -2.04 6.17 -23.49
C PHE A 55 -0.69 5.89 -22.81
N ILE A 56 0.40 5.85 -23.59
CA ILE A 56 1.75 5.60 -23.06
C ILE A 56 2.15 6.71 -22.09
N TYR A 57 1.93 7.98 -22.46
CA TYR A 57 2.27 9.12 -21.61
C TYR A 57 1.49 9.10 -20.29
N VAL A 58 0.18 8.87 -20.35
CA VAL A 58 -0.67 8.74 -19.15
C VAL A 58 -0.22 7.59 -18.26
N SER A 59 0.11 6.45 -18.86
CA SER A 59 0.61 5.27 -18.12
C SER A 59 1.91 5.58 -17.38
N ILE A 60 2.85 6.26 -18.01
CA ILE A 60 4.12 6.67 -17.38
C ILE A 60 3.85 7.59 -16.18
N ILE A 61 2.96 8.59 -16.31
CA ILE A 61 2.59 9.47 -15.21
C ILE A 61 2.00 8.67 -14.04
N LYS A 62 1.07 7.73 -14.33
CA LYS A 62 0.46 6.89 -13.30
C LYS A 62 1.52 6.05 -12.55
N ILE A 63 2.50 5.46 -13.26
CA ILE A 63 3.61 4.74 -12.61
C ILE A 63 4.37 5.67 -11.68
N ILE A 64 4.73 6.88 -12.13
CA ILE A 64 5.49 7.84 -11.32
C ILE A 64 4.72 8.19 -10.04
N ILE A 65 3.42 8.48 -10.15
CA ILE A 65 2.57 8.80 -8.98
C ILE A 65 2.49 7.60 -8.03
N ILE A 66 2.30 6.39 -8.54
CA ILE A 66 2.27 5.16 -7.75
C ILE A 66 3.62 4.93 -7.04
N LEU A 67 4.76 5.19 -7.70
CA LEU A 67 6.07 5.07 -7.08
C LEU A 67 6.29 6.12 -5.97
N LEU A 68 5.86 7.37 -6.18
CA LEU A 68 5.91 8.42 -5.15
C LEU A 68 5.05 8.04 -3.93
N LEU A 69 3.86 7.49 -4.18
CA LEU A 69 3.02 6.93 -3.11
C LEU A 69 3.76 5.81 -2.37
N GLY A 70 4.48 4.94 -3.08
CA GLY A 70 5.32 3.90 -2.49
C GLY A 70 6.39 4.43 -1.52
N ILE A 71 6.96 5.61 -1.77
CA ILE A 71 7.91 6.26 -0.83
C ILE A 71 7.18 6.64 0.47
N ILE A 72 5.99 7.21 0.36
CA ILE A 72 5.16 7.60 1.50
C ILE A 72 4.80 6.36 2.32
N VAL A 73 4.28 5.32 1.65
CA VAL A 73 3.91 4.05 2.29
C VAL A 73 5.11 3.41 2.99
N GLY A 74 6.27 3.41 2.34
CA GLY A 74 7.49 2.85 2.93
C GLY A 74 7.92 3.57 4.21
N ASN A 75 7.73 4.89 4.29
CA ASN A 75 7.98 5.65 5.52
C ASN A 75 6.99 5.30 6.63
N PHE A 76 5.70 5.23 6.33
CA PHE A 76 4.67 4.85 7.31
C PHE A 76 4.90 3.44 7.85
N GLU A 77 5.19 2.52 6.95
CA GLU A 77 5.41 1.12 7.28
C GLU A 77 6.67 0.93 8.15
N TRP A 78 7.78 1.56 7.76
CA TRP A 78 9.00 1.55 8.57
C TRP A 78 8.77 2.10 9.97
N ASN A 79 8.08 3.23 10.09
CA ASN A 79 7.77 3.84 11.38
C ASN A 79 6.89 2.93 12.25
N LEU A 80 5.92 2.23 11.65
CA LEU A 80 5.11 1.23 12.37
C LEU A 80 5.98 0.10 12.91
N PHE A 81 6.89 -0.45 12.09
CA PHE A 81 7.79 -1.52 12.53
C PHE A 81 8.76 -1.11 13.62
N VAL A 82 9.30 0.10 13.55
CA VAL A 82 10.16 0.65 14.62
C VAL A 82 9.36 0.81 15.92
N SER A 83 8.15 1.36 15.85
CA SER A 83 7.31 1.51 17.05
C SER A 83 6.88 0.17 17.65
N LEU A 84 6.64 -0.86 16.82
CA LEU A 84 6.36 -2.22 17.28
C LEU A 84 7.57 -2.82 17.99
N LYS A 85 8.76 -2.72 17.38
CA LYS A 85 10.01 -3.22 17.96
C LYS A 85 10.32 -2.59 19.32
N ASN A 86 10.01 -1.31 19.49
CA ASN A 86 10.26 -0.58 20.73
C ASN A 86 9.09 -0.66 21.73
N TYR A 87 7.98 -1.32 21.40
CA TYR A 87 6.76 -1.38 22.23
C TYR A 87 6.18 -0.01 22.59
N GLU A 88 6.39 0.99 21.74
CA GLU A 88 5.94 2.38 21.96
C GLU A 88 4.50 2.64 21.43
N ILE A 89 3.76 1.59 21.07
CA ILE A 89 2.50 1.71 20.35
C ILE A 89 1.43 0.77 20.88
N SER A 90 0.23 1.30 21.08
CA SER A 90 -0.95 0.53 21.50
C SER A 90 -1.55 -0.25 20.33
N LEU A 91 -2.27 -1.34 20.64
CA LEU A 91 -2.99 -2.15 19.67
C LEU A 91 -3.97 -1.32 18.80
N SER A 92 -4.66 -0.35 19.40
CA SER A 92 -5.55 0.56 18.67
C SER A 92 -4.79 1.37 17.62
N LYS A 93 -3.64 1.95 17.97
CA LYS A 93 -2.79 2.71 17.04
C LYS A 93 -2.22 1.83 15.94
N ILE A 94 -1.82 0.59 16.26
CA ILE A 94 -1.38 -0.39 15.26
C ILE A 94 -2.51 -0.65 14.26
N ARG A 95 -3.73 -0.91 14.72
CA ARG A 95 -4.90 -1.14 13.85
C ARG A 95 -5.10 0.00 12.86
N TYR A 96 -5.16 1.24 13.32
CA TYR A 96 -5.39 2.39 12.44
C TYR A 96 -4.26 2.55 11.41
N ARG A 97 -3.00 2.46 11.84
CA ARG A 97 -1.84 2.57 10.95
C ARG A 97 -1.79 1.41 9.95
N PHE A 98 -2.16 0.21 10.36
CA PHE A 98 -2.24 -0.96 9.50
C PHE A 98 -3.32 -0.78 8.43
N ILE A 99 -4.55 -0.40 8.80
CA ILE A 99 -5.64 -0.19 7.85
C ILE A 99 -5.29 0.93 6.86
N LEU A 100 -4.73 2.04 7.35
CA LEU A 100 -4.27 3.13 6.49
C LEU A 100 -3.20 2.65 5.51
N ASN A 101 -2.14 2.01 6.01
CA ASN A 101 -0.97 1.67 5.21
C ASN A 101 -1.24 0.49 4.26
N MET A 102 -1.77 -0.61 4.79
CA MET A 102 -2.04 -1.83 4.04
C MET A 102 -3.32 -1.73 3.22
N GLY A 103 -4.36 -1.06 3.72
CA GLY A 103 -5.62 -0.92 3.01
C GLY A 103 -5.61 0.23 2.01
N ILE A 104 -5.58 1.46 2.54
CA ILE A 104 -5.80 2.67 1.74
C ILE A 104 -4.58 2.95 0.86
N LEU A 105 -3.39 3.08 1.44
CA LEU A 105 -2.22 3.55 0.71
C LEU A 105 -1.61 2.49 -0.21
N SER A 106 -1.67 1.21 0.15
CA SER A 106 -1.07 0.12 -0.64
C SER A 106 -1.99 -0.50 -1.68
N TRP A 107 -3.32 -0.33 -1.57
CA TRP A 107 -4.28 -0.95 -2.48
C TRP A 107 -5.32 0.04 -2.99
N GLY A 108 -6.04 0.72 -2.10
CA GLY A 108 -7.10 1.65 -2.50
C GLY A 108 -6.59 2.76 -3.43
N LEU A 109 -5.64 3.56 -2.98
CA LEU A 109 -5.10 4.67 -3.77
C LEU A 109 -4.42 4.22 -5.07
N PRO A 110 -3.54 3.20 -5.11
CA PRO A 110 -2.96 2.73 -6.37
C PRO A 110 -4.00 2.32 -7.41
N ILE A 111 -5.04 1.60 -7.01
CA ILE A 111 -6.12 1.20 -7.93
C ILE A 111 -6.92 2.43 -8.38
N GLY A 112 -7.21 3.36 -7.47
CA GLY A 112 -7.85 4.62 -7.80
C GLY A 112 -7.07 5.42 -8.83
N ILE A 113 -5.77 5.61 -8.62
CA ILE A 113 -4.86 6.30 -9.55
C ILE A 113 -4.82 5.60 -10.90
N ALA A 114 -4.77 4.26 -10.90
CA ALA A 114 -4.77 3.49 -12.14
C ALA A 114 -6.05 3.70 -12.97
N ASN A 115 -7.21 3.81 -12.32
CA ASN A 115 -8.51 3.98 -12.97
C ASN A 115 -8.90 5.43 -13.27
N MET A 116 -8.12 6.42 -12.83
CA MET A 116 -8.39 7.82 -13.18
C MET A 116 -8.29 8.05 -14.68
N GLU A 117 -9.27 8.76 -15.23
CA GLU A 117 -9.22 9.22 -16.62
C GLU A 117 -8.26 10.42 -16.73
N TYR A 118 -7.34 10.32 -17.70
CA TYR A 118 -6.40 11.39 -18.03
C TYR A 118 -6.46 11.74 -19.53
N PRO A 119 -6.34 13.02 -19.92
CA PRO A 119 -6.28 14.20 -19.06
C PRO A 119 -7.56 14.32 -18.20
N VAL A 120 -7.48 14.98 -17.04
CA VAL A 120 -8.60 15.05 -16.09
C VAL A 120 -9.77 15.80 -16.74
N LYS A 121 -10.67 15.06 -17.38
CA LYS A 121 -11.85 15.63 -18.06
C LYS A 121 -12.88 16.12 -17.06
N SER A 122 -12.96 15.46 -15.89
CA SER A 122 -13.85 15.84 -14.79
C SER A 122 -13.18 15.56 -13.44
N ILE A 123 -12.87 16.62 -12.71
CA ILE A 123 -12.34 16.53 -11.34
C ILE A 123 -13.35 15.81 -10.43
N LEU A 124 -14.65 16.05 -10.64
CA LEU A 124 -15.71 15.44 -9.85
C LEU A 124 -15.76 13.92 -10.06
N ASN A 125 -15.74 13.44 -11.31
CA ASN A 125 -15.75 11.99 -11.58
C ASN A 125 -14.50 11.31 -11.02
N ASN A 126 -13.31 11.86 -11.29
CA ASN A 126 -12.07 11.31 -10.75
C ASN A 126 -12.04 11.36 -9.21
N GLY A 127 -12.63 12.39 -8.60
CA GLY A 127 -12.79 12.49 -7.15
C GLY A 127 -13.69 11.40 -6.58
N VAL A 128 -14.86 11.16 -7.19
CA VAL A 128 -15.78 10.09 -6.80
C VAL A 128 -15.13 8.71 -6.97
N HIS A 129 -14.45 8.46 -8.09
CA HIS A 129 -13.71 7.21 -8.29
C HIS A 129 -12.64 7.01 -7.21
N LEU A 130 -11.86 8.03 -6.89
CA LEU A 130 -10.85 7.95 -5.84
C LEU A 130 -11.48 7.65 -4.48
N LEU A 131 -12.60 8.29 -4.14
CA LEU A 131 -13.33 8.05 -2.89
C LEU A 131 -13.82 6.60 -2.80
N ILE A 132 -14.39 6.06 -3.86
CA ILE A 132 -14.83 4.65 -3.92
C ILE A 132 -13.65 3.72 -3.60
N TRP A 133 -12.50 3.95 -4.22
CA TRP A 133 -11.32 3.12 -4.00
C TRP A 133 -10.68 3.31 -2.62
N ILE A 134 -10.78 4.50 -2.01
CA ILE A 134 -10.42 4.72 -0.60
C ILE A 134 -11.30 3.87 0.31
N ILE A 135 -12.63 3.88 0.09
CA ILE A 135 -13.58 3.07 0.88
C ILE A 135 -13.28 1.58 0.72
N ALA A 136 -13.03 1.11 -0.51
CA ALA A 136 -12.61 -0.26 -0.78
C ALA A 136 -11.30 -0.60 -0.05
N GLY A 137 -10.34 0.33 -0.03
CA GLY A 137 -9.09 0.21 0.74
C GLY A 137 -9.33 0.08 2.25
N ILE A 138 -10.26 0.84 2.82
CA ILE A 138 -10.65 0.71 4.24
C ILE A 138 -11.23 -0.68 4.52
N PHE A 139 -12.14 -1.16 3.67
CA PHE A 139 -12.76 -2.46 3.81
C PHE A 139 -11.72 -3.59 3.72
N PHE A 140 -10.83 -3.53 2.72
CA PHE A 140 -9.74 -4.48 2.56
C PHE A 140 -8.78 -4.45 3.76
N GLY A 141 -8.34 -3.26 4.18
CA GLY A 141 -7.45 -3.10 5.33
C GLY A 141 -8.07 -3.63 6.63
N THR A 142 -9.37 -3.41 6.83
CA THR A 142 -10.11 -3.93 7.99
C THR A 142 -10.20 -5.46 7.94
N SER A 143 -10.51 -6.03 6.78
CA SER A 143 -10.57 -7.49 6.60
C SER A 143 -9.22 -8.14 6.86
N MET A 144 -8.14 -7.55 6.32
CA MET A 144 -6.78 -8.02 6.57
C MET A 144 -6.40 -7.89 8.04
N TRP A 145 -6.81 -6.81 8.71
CA TRP A 145 -6.58 -6.64 10.15
C TRP A 145 -7.21 -7.79 10.95
N LEU A 146 -8.44 -8.21 10.64
CA LEU A 146 -9.08 -9.33 11.34
C LEU A 146 -8.29 -10.64 11.22
N VAL A 147 -7.59 -10.84 10.11
CA VAL A 147 -6.76 -12.04 9.88
C VAL A 147 -5.47 -11.99 10.71
N VAL A 148 -4.87 -10.80 10.90
CA VAL A 148 -3.52 -10.67 11.49
C VAL A 148 -3.54 -10.12 12.93
N SER A 149 -4.67 -9.64 13.44
CA SER A 149 -4.73 -8.92 14.72
C SER A 149 -4.25 -9.75 15.90
N ASP A 150 -4.46 -11.06 15.85
CA ASP A 150 -4.08 -11.95 16.95
C ASP A 150 -2.56 -12.14 17.04
N GLU A 151 -1.83 -12.04 15.92
CA GLU A 151 -0.36 -12.05 15.94
C GLU A 151 0.19 -10.76 16.57
N PHE A 152 -0.40 -9.61 16.25
CA PHE A 152 -0.02 -8.34 16.88
C PHE A 152 -0.33 -8.31 18.37
N LYS A 153 -1.47 -8.88 18.81
CA LYS A 153 -1.79 -9.02 20.24
C LYS A 153 -0.76 -9.88 20.95
N LYS A 154 -0.48 -11.08 20.41
CA LYS A 154 0.50 -12.02 20.97
C LYS A 154 1.88 -11.37 21.13
N HIS A 155 2.34 -10.65 20.11
CA HIS A 155 3.63 -9.94 20.15
C HIS A 155 3.73 -8.89 21.26
N LEU A 156 2.64 -8.14 21.50
CA LEU A 156 2.61 -7.18 22.60
C LEU A 156 2.55 -7.92 23.96
N ASP A 157 1.63 -8.88 24.11
CA ASP A 157 1.40 -9.58 25.37
C ASP A 157 2.61 -10.41 25.83
N SER A 158 3.37 -11.00 24.90
CA SER A 158 4.57 -11.79 25.23
C SER A 158 5.69 -10.95 25.85
N ASN A 159 5.73 -9.64 25.56
CA ASN A 159 6.81 -8.75 26.00
C ASN A 159 6.40 -7.84 27.16
N TYR A 160 5.09 -7.69 27.44
CA TYR A 160 4.60 -7.08 28.68
C TYR A 160 4.59 -8.06 29.87
N ASN A 161 4.68 -9.37 29.61
CA ASN A 161 4.76 -10.43 30.64
C ASN A 161 6.22 -10.82 31.00
N ILE A 162 7.18 -9.97 30.66
CA ILE A 162 8.58 -10.00 31.12
C ILE A 162 8.78 -8.79 32.03
#